data_AF-A0AAU0VTR7-F1
#
_entry.id   AF-A0AAU0VTR7-F1
#
_cell.length_a   1.000
_cell.length_b   1.000
_cell.length_c   1.000
_cell.angle_alpha   90.00
_cell.angle_beta   90.00
_cell.angle_gamma   90.00
#
_symmetry.space_group_name_H-M   'P 1'
#
loop_
_entity.id
_entity.type
_entity.pdbx_description
1 polymer ?
#
loop_
_entity_poly.entity_id
_entity_poly.type
_entity_poly.pdbx_seq_one_letter_code
_entity_poly.pdbx_strand_id
1 'polypeptide(L)'
;MGRGPTSAADGRSGAPTPPLLPGGYDPADYAGTVARAAEAAGVSPVLLMTVLHNEAYKPHHPLLERLWQWWKPGASFGVANMHRAAFESVRRAHGLSGRWQDLRDDPAFAVRVAALHLGDLDRVLPRRHVHQYSRDELLALGYNAGERNMRAFARGVPPGPMARSYLRRFRACRSRAADALAEGGRPRGTDAVAG
;
A
#
# COMPACT_ATOMS: atom_id res chain seq x y z
N MET A 1 50.54 -11.30 -12.98
CA MET A 1 49.28 -11.78 -13.59
C MET A 1 48.34 -12.18 -12.46
N GLY A 2 47.35 -11.36 -12.12
CA GLY A 2 46.40 -11.65 -11.03
C GLY A 2 45.00 -11.89 -11.60
N ARG A 3 44.47 -13.10 -11.42
CA ARG A 3 43.03 -13.41 -11.61
C ARG A 3 42.35 -13.30 -10.25
N GLY A 4 41.43 -12.35 -10.11
CA GLY A 4 40.42 -12.37 -9.06
C GLY A 4 39.10 -12.92 -9.60
N PRO A 5 38.41 -13.83 -8.90
CA PRO A 5 37.07 -14.24 -9.30
C PRO A 5 36.06 -13.18 -8.84
N THR A 6 35.48 -12.42 -9.76
CA THR A 6 34.30 -11.61 -9.44
C THR A 6 33.08 -12.52 -9.43
N SER A 7 32.66 -12.82 -8.21
CA SER A 7 31.43 -13.52 -7.86
C SER A 7 30.21 -12.90 -8.55
N ALA A 8 29.36 -13.78 -9.05
CA ALA A 8 28.11 -13.47 -9.75
C ALA A 8 27.20 -12.56 -8.91
N ALA A 9 26.70 -11.49 -9.53
CA ALA A 9 25.55 -10.75 -9.05
C ALA A 9 24.30 -11.28 -9.78
N ASP A 10 23.41 -11.90 -9.01
CA ASP A 10 22.07 -12.31 -9.42
C ASP A 10 21.29 -11.13 -10.01
N GLY A 11 21.12 -11.12 -11.32
CA GLY A 11 20.20 -10.24 -12.02
C GLY A 11 18.76 -10.70 -11.80
N ARG A 12 18.12 -10.25 -10.72
CA ARG A 12 16.65 -10.26 -10.67
C ARG A 12 16.13 -9.15 -11.56
N SER A 13 15.74 -9.54 -12.78
CA SER A 13 14.99 -8.72 -13.73
C SER A 13 13.64 -8.32 -13.10
N GLY A 14 13.62 -7.19 -12.40
CA GLY A 14 12.43 -6.52 -11.91
C GLY A 14 12.20 -5.27 -12.74
N ALA A 15 11.04 -5.16 -13.38
CA ALA A 15 10.65 -3.95 -14.10
C ALA A 15 10.83 -2.71 -13.18
N PRO A 16 11.44 -1.61 -13.68
CA PRO A 16 11.67 -0.41 -12.88
C PRO A 16 10.35 0.11 -12.30
N THR A 17 10.32 0.36 -10.99
CA THR A 17 9.20 1.09 -10.39
C THR A 17 9.28 2.55 -10.85
N PRO A 18 8.19 3.15 -11.37
CA PRO A 18 8.22 4.54 -11.79
C PRO A 18 8.54 5.46 -10.60
N PRO A 19 9.39 6.48 -10.78
CA PRO A 19 9.61 7.50 -9.76
C PRO A 19 8.32 8.30 -9.54
N LEU A 20 8.23 9.01 -8.41
CA LEU A 20 7.15 9.98 -8.21
C LEU A 20 7.21 11.04 -9.30
N LEU A 21 6.20 11.08 -10.17
CA LEU A 21 6.11 12.06 -11.25
C LEU A 21 5.70 13.43 -10.70
N PRO A 22 6.38 14.53 -11.10
CA PRO A 22 5.89 15.88 -10.86
C PRO A 22 4.61 16.09 -11.69
N GLY A 23 3.44 16.06 -11.05
CA GLY A 23 2.15 16.21 -11.75
C GLY A 23 0.99 15.40 -11.19
N GLY A 24 1.24 14.46 -10.29
CA GLY A 24 0.18 13.73 -9.60
C GLY A 24 0.56 12.27 -9.35
N TYR A 25 0.15 11.77 -8.19
CA TYR A 25 0.26 10.37 -7.83
C TYR A 25 -1.00 9.64 -8.33
N ASP A 26 -0.87 8.77 -9.36
CA ASP A 26 -1.91 7.78 -9.69
C ASP A 26 -1.48 6.40 -9.18
N PRO A 27 -2.23 5.78 -8.25
CA PRO A 27 -1.99 4.41 -7.81
C PRO A 27 -1.88 3.39 -8.95
N ALA A 28 -2.56 3.64 -10.08
CA ALA A 28 -2.54 2.74 -11.24
C ALA A 28 -1.12 2.54 -11.81
N ASP A 29 -0.25 3.55 -11.73
CA ASP A 29 1.15 3.46 -12.19
C ASP A 29 1.96 2.40 -11.44
N TYR A 30 1.51 2.01 -10.24
CA TYR A 30 2.19 1.05 -9.38
C TYR A 30 1.63 -0.36 -9.46
N ALA A 31 0.70 -0.65 -10.39
CA ALA A 31 0.03 -1.95 -10.51
C ALA A 31 0.99 -3.15 -10.47
N GLY A 32 2.07 -3.12 -11.26
CA GLY A 32 3.06 -4.19 -11.26
C GLY A 32 3.83 -4.33 -9.93
N THR A 33 4.08 -3.21 -9.24
CA THR A 33 4.73 -3.22 -7.92
C THR A 33 3.78 -3.74 -6.84
N VAL A 34 2.50 -3.35 -6.90
CA VAL A 34 1.43 -3.82 -6.03
C VAL A 34 1.24 -5.32 -6.16
N ALA A 35 1.19 -5.86 -7.38
CA ALA A 35 1.04 -7.29 -7.60
C ALA A 35 2.15 -8.10 -6.92
N ARG A 36 3.42 -7.72 -7.16
CA ARG A 36 4.58 -8.39 -6.56
C ARG A 36 4.63 -8.26 -5.03
N ALA A 37 4.33 -7.07 -4.51
CA ALA A 37 4.34 -6.82 -3.07
C ALA A 37 3.23 -7.60 -2.34
N ALA A 38 2.04 -7.65 -2.94
CA ALA A 38 0.90 -8.37 -2.40
C ALA A 38 1.16 -9.88 -2.38
N GLU A 39 1.70 -10.43 -3.46
CA GLU A 39 2.12 -11.84 -3.53
C GLU A 39 3.14 -12.17 -2.43
N ALA A 40 4.20 -11.36 -2.31
CA ALA A 40 5.25 -11.56 -1.29
C ALA A 40 4.73 -11.48 0.15
N ALA A 41 3.69 -10.67 0.39
CA ALA A 41 3.07 -10.53 1.71
C ALA A 41 1.91 -11.51 1.95
N GLY A 42 1.49 -12.28 0.94
CA GLY A 42 0.35 -13.20 1.03
C GLY A 42 -1.00 -12.50 1.15
N VAL A 43 -1.16 -11.30 0.59
CA VAL A 43 -2.41 -10.52 0.62
C VAL A 43 -3.00 -10.36 -0.79
N SER A 44 -4.28 -10.00 -0.86
CA SER A 44 -4.93 -9.73 -2.14
C SER A 44 -4.31 -8.48 -2.82
N PRO A 45 -3.88 -8.56 -4.09
CA PRO A 45 -3.38 -7.38 -4.81
C PRO A 45 -4.49 -6.35 -5.02
N VAL A 46 -5.74 -6.78 -5.20
CA VAL A 46 -6.91 -5.89 -5.30
C VAL A 46 -7.12 -5.14 -3.99
N LEU A 47 -6.98 -5.80 -2.84
CA LEU A 47 -7.05 -5.14 -1.53
C LEU A 47 -5.99 -4.03 -1.42
N LEU A 48 -4.72 -4.35 -1.73
CA LEU A 48 -3.62 -3.40 -1.63
C LEU A 48 -3.82 -2.21 -2.58
N MET A 49 -4.17 -2.45 -3.84
CA MET A 49 -4.46 -1.39 -4.82
C MET A 49 -5.65 -0.52 -4.39
N THR A 50 -6.69 -1.12 -3.81
CA THR A 50 -7.85 -0.37 -3.31
C THR A 50 -7.48 0.53 -2.14
N VAL A 51 -6.61 0.07 -1.24
CA VAL A 51 -6.06 0.91 -0.14
C VAL A 51 -5.31 2.10 -0.72
N LEU A 52 -4.43 1.90 -1.71
CA LEU A 52 -3.69 2.98 -2.36
C LEU A 52 -4.61 4.03 -3.00
N HIS A 53 -5.65 3.61 -3.74
CA HIS A 53 -6.65 4.53 -4.28
C HIS A 53 -7.42 5.28 -3.21
N ASN A 54 -7.79 4.63 -2.11
CA ASN A 54 -8.52 5.27 -1.04
C ASN A 54 -7.67 6.31 -0.28
N GLU A 55 -6.35 6.08 -0.19
CA GLU A 55 -5.40 7.05 0.37
C GLU A 55 -5.08 8.20 -0.58
N ALA A 56 -4.97 7.94 -1.90
CA ALA A 56 -4.75 8.96 -2.94
C ALA A 56 -5.88 10.00 -3.04
N TYR A 57 -7.11 9.61 -2.67
CA TYR A 57 -8.28 10.49 -2.73
C TYR A 57 -8.25 11.62 -1.69
N LYS A 58 -7.33 11.63 -0.72
CA LYS A 58 -7.16 12.81 0.14
C LYS A 58 -6.52 13.91 -0.72
N PRO A 59 -7.22 15.03 -1.01
CA PRO A 59 -6.66 16.07 -1.86
C PRO A 59 -5.39 16.60 -1.19
N HIS A 60 -4.26 16.44 -1.88
CA HIS A 60 -3.00 17.09 -1.56
C HIS A 60 -3.16 18.59 -1.82
N HIS A 61 -3.84 19.30 -0.92
CA HIS A 61 -3.95 20.75 -0.99
C HIS A 61 -2.66 21.34 -0.40
N PRO A 62 -1.83 22.08 -1.17
CA PRO A 62 -0.49 22.51 -0.75
C PRO A 62 -0.47 23.34 0.55
N LEU A 63 -1.53 24.12 0.76
CA LEU A 63 -1.72 24.94 1.98
C LEU A 63 -2.10 24.11 3.22
N LEU A 64 -2.78 22.97 3.05
CA LEU A 64 -3.10 22.07 4.15
C LEU A 64 -1.90 21.21 4.53
N GLU A 65 -1.04 20.81 3.59
CA GLU A 65 0.19 20.06 3.88
C GLU A 65 1.19 20.85 4.74
N ARG A 66 1.38 22.15 4.49
CA ARG A 66 2.23 23.01 5.33
C ARG A 66 1.64 23.20 6.74
N LEU A 67 0.32 23.36 6.84
CA LEU A 67 -0.37 23.48 8.12
C LEU A 67 -0.41 22.14 8.89
N TRP A 68 -0.46 21.01 8.18
CA TRP A 68 -0.41 19.66 8.76
C TRP A 68 0.98 19.25 9.25
N GLN A 69 2.03 19.57 8.49
CA GLN A 69 3.43 19.32 8.88
C GLN A 69 3.81 20.09 10.14
N TRP A 70 3.27 21.30 10.31
CA TRP A 70 3.48 22.14 11.48
C TRP A 70 2.75 21.61 12.74
N TRP A 71 1.69 20.81 12.60
CA TRP A 71 0.79 20.44 13.71
C TRP A 71 0.87 18.97 14.20
N LYS A 72 1.52 18.04 13.48
CA LYS A 72 1.57 16.61 13.90
C LYS A 72 2.96 15.95 13.80
N PRO A 73 3.68 15.76 14.93
CA PRO A 73 4.82 14.86 14.99
C PRO A 73 4.33 13.41 14.78
N GLY A 74 4.47 12.87 13.55
CA GLY A 74 3.98 11.53 13.18
C GLY A 74 3.10 11.45 11.91
N ALA A 75 3.05 12.52 11.11
CA ALA A 75 2.26 12.61 9.88
C ALA A 75 2.64 11.55 8.85
N SER A 76 1.67 10.75 8.40
CA SER A 76 1.84 9.66 7.43
C SER A 76 2.59 10.03 6.14
N PHE A 77 3.37 9.09 5.59
CA PHE A 77 4.14 9.28 4.36
C PHE A 77 3.85 8.23 3.29
N GLY A 78 4.22 8.59 2.06
CA GLY A 78 4.23 7.73 0.89
C GLY A 78 2.87 7.49 0.26
N VAL A 79 2.90 6.77 -0.87
CA VAL A 79 1.75 6.37 -1.68
C VAL A 79 0.65 5.64 -0.88
N ALA A 80 1.04 5.02 0.23
CA ALA A 80 0.16 4.28 1.12
C ALA A 80 -0.24 5.06 2.40
N ASN A 81 0.22 6.30 2.56
CA ASN A 81 -0.13 7.18 3.69
C ASN A 81 0.06 6.51 5.07
N MET A 82 1.21 5.87 5.29
CA MET A 82 1.45 5.08 6.50
C MET A 82 2.01 5.90 7.67
N HIS A 83 1.38 5.76 8.84
CA HIS A 83 1.82 6.40 10.09
C HIS A 83 3.12 5.77 10.64
N ARG A 84 3.94 6.59 11.32
CA ARG A 84 5.23 6.16 11.89
C ARG A 84 5.12 4.93 12.81
N ALA A 85 4.10 4.89 13.67
CA ALA A 85 3.93 3.77 14.60
C ALA A 85 3.67 2.44 13.88
N ALA A 86 2.84 2.45 12.82
CA ALA A 86 2.59 1.29 11.99
C ALA A 86 3.86 0.87 11.24
N PHE A 87 4.57 1.83 10.64
CA PHE A 87 5.84 1.60 9.99
C PHE A 87 6.87 0.96 10.93
N GLU A 88 7.08 1.51 12.12
CA GLU A 88 8.05 0.99 13.08
C GLU A 88 7.69 -0.40 13.60
N SER A 89 6.40 -0.73 13.64
CA SER A 89 5.95 -2.10 13.94
C SER A 89 6.35 -3.06 12.82
N VAL A 90 6.04 -2.72 11.56
CA VAL A 90 6.38 -3.53 10.38
C VAL A 90 7.89 -3.65 10.22
N ARG A 91 8.62 -2.54 10.36
CA ARG A 91 10.09 -2.51 10.28
C ARG A 91 10.73 -3.49 11.25
N ARG A 92 10.27 -3.52 12.51
CA ARG A 92 10.77 -4.45 13.52
C ARG A 92 10.36 -5.89 13.25
N ALA A 93 9.11 -6.12 12.87
CA ALA A 93 8.60 -7.47 12.61
C ALA A 93 9.27 -8.15 11.39
N HIS A 94 9.64 -7.36 10.38
CA HIS A 94 10.19 -7.86 9.11
C HIS A 94 11.67 -7.54 8.89
N GLY A 95 12.36 -6.97 9.89
CA GLY A 95 13.79 -6.66 9.83
C GLY A 95 14.19 -5.68 8.72
N LEU A 96 13.34 -4.67 8.44
CA LEU A 96 13.60 -3.73 7.34
C LEU A 96 14.66 -2.69 7.74
N SER A 97 15.58 -2.39 6.82
CA SER A 97 16.67 -1.41 7.02
C SER A 97 16.26 0.03 6.73
N GLY A 98 15.17 0.25 5.97
CA GLY A 98 14.67 1.58 5.64
C GLY A 98 14.15 2.34 6.84
N ARG A 99 14.15 3.68 6.74
CA ARG A 99 13.61 4.62 7.72
C ARG A 99 12.23 5.07 7.30
N TRP A 100 11.50 5.61 8.26
CA TRP A 100 10.14 6.07 8.04
C TRP A 100 10.05 7.19 6.99
N GLN A 101 11.06 8.06 6.91
CA GLN A 101 11.15 9.11 5.90
C GLN A 101 11.29 8.55 4.49
N ASP A 102 11.95 7.39 4.34
CA ASP A 102 12.22 6.79 3.03
C ASP A 102 10.90 6.37 2.33
N LEU A 103 9.80 6.20 3.07
CA LEU A 103 8.46 5.98 2.49
C LEU A 103 8.01 7.12 1.55
N ARG A 104 8.50 8.34 1.79
CA ARG A 104 8.18 9.50 0.96
C ARG A 104 8.86 9.40 -0.39
N ASP A 105 10.11 8.94 -0.42
CA ASP A 105 10.99 9.06 -1.58
C ASP A 105 11.09 7.76 -2.38
N ASP A 106 10.71 6.62 -1.78
CA ASP A 106 10.67 5.31 -2.41
C ASP A 106 9.24 4.73 -2.40
N PRO A 107 8.46 4.93 -3.49
CA PRO A 107 7.13 4.35 -3.65
C PRO A 107 7.13 2.83 -3.60
N ALA A 108 8.17 2.16 -4.12
CA ALA A 108 8.23 0.70 -4.11
C ALA A 108 8.35 0.20 -2.66
N PHE A 109 9.18 0.86 -1.87
CA PHE A 109 9.30 0.59 -0.44
C PHE A 109 8.00 0.88 0.29
N ALA A 110 7.33 1.99 0.00
CA ALA A 110 6.04 2.31 0.62
C ALA A 110 4.95 1.27 0.29
N VAL A 111 4.84 0.82 -0.96
CA VAL A 111 3.92 -0.26 -1.35
C VAL A 111 4.27 -1.57 -0.65
N ARG A 112 5.56 -1.92 -0.58
CA ARG A 112 6.04 -3.13 0.12
C ARG A 112 5.67 -3.10 1.60
N VAL A 113 5.95 -2.00 2.29
CA VAL A 113 5.64 -1.86 3.72
C VAL A 113 4.13 -1.93 3.94
N ALA A 114 3.32 -1.31 3.08
CA ALA A 114 1.86 -1.41 3.15
C ALA A 114 1.36 -2.85 2.99
N ALA A 115 1.92 -3.60 2.03
CA ALA A 115 1.60 -5.01 1.84
C ALA A 115 1.91 -5.83 3.09
N LEU A 116 3.10 -5.65 3.68
CA LEU A 116 3.52 -6.34 4.90
C LEU A 116 2.62 -5.98 6.08
N HIS A 117 2.22 -4.70 6.20
CA HIS A 117 1.29 -4.28 7.26
C HIS A 117 -0.07 -4.98 7.15
N LEU A 118 -0.63 -5.06 5.92
CA LEU A 118 -1.86 -5.80 5.68
C LEU A 118 -1.70 -7.29 5.99
N GLY A 119 -0.55 -7.89 5.65
CA GLY A 119 -0.24 -9.27 5.99
C GLY A 119 -0.16 -9.51 7.50
N ASP A 120 0.42 -8.56 8.26
CA ASP A 120 0.45 -8.62 9.72
C ASP A 120 -0.96 -8.53 10.32
N LEU A 121 -1.79 -7.61 9.81
CA LEU A 121 -3.21 -7.50 10.19
C LEU A 121 -3.99 -8.79 9.87
N ASP A 122 -3.68 -9.42 8.75
CA ASP A 122 -4.35 -10.64 8.30
C ASP A 122 -4.08 -11.85 9.18
N ARG A 123 -2.84 -11.98 9.68
CA ARG A 123 -2.45 -13.03 10.62
C ARG A 123 -3.18 -12.93 11.95
N VAL A 124 -3.50 -11.71 12.38
CA VAL A 124 -4.11 -11.43 13.68
C VAL A 124 -5.63 -11.27 13.62
N LEU A 125 -6.22 -11.34 12.42
CA LEU A 125 -7.65 -11.26 12.20
C LEU A 125 -8.32 -12.61 12.57
N PRO A 126 -9.39 -12.62 13.38
CA PRO A 126 -10.12 -13.85 13.69
C PRO A 126 -10.64 -14.54 12.43
N ARG A 127 -10.43 -15.87 12.33
CA ARG A 127 -10.95 -16.71 11.23
C ARG A 127 -12.48 -16.63 11.10
N ARG A 128 -13.17 -16.51 12.23
CA ARG A 128 -14.62 -16.27 12.30
C ARG A 128 -14.84 -14.83 12.72
N HIS A 129 -15.51 -14.08 11.86
CA HIS A 129 -15.97 -12.72 12.13
C HIS A 129 -17.43 -12.61 11.71
N VAL A 130 -18.11 -11.57 12.17
CA VAL A 130 -19.48 -11.30 11.76
C VAL A 130 -19.57 -11.15 10.23
N HIS A 131 -20.65 -11.64 9.63
CA HIS A 131 -20.84 -11.64 8.17
C HIS A 131 -21.08 -10.26 7.55
N GLN A 132 -21.15 -9.20 8.38
CA GLN A 132 -21.40 -7.83 7.91
C GLN A 132 -20.24 -7.25 7.07
N TYR A 133 -19.01 -7.71 7.31
CA TYR A 133 -17.82 -7.25 6.60
C TYR A 133 -17.06 -8.45 6.03
N SER A 134 -16.60 -8.31 4.80
CA SER A 134 -15.62 -9.21 4.22
C SER A 134 -14.26 -9.07 4.90
N ARG A 135 -13.41 -10.08 4.72
CA ARG A 135 -12.04 -10.07 5.25
C ARG A 135 -11.26 -8.85 4.77
N ASP A 136 -11.31 -8.55 3.47
CA ASP A 136 -10.67 -7.37 2.86
C ASP A 136 -11.12 -6.06 3.50
N GLU A 137 -12.41 -5.92 3.79
CA GLU A 137 -12.95 -4.72 4.43
C GLU A 137 -12.48 -4.58 5.88
N LEU A 138 -12.37 -5.68 6.61
CA LEU A 138 -11.80 -5.68 7.96
C LEU A 138 -10.31 -5.29 7.93
N LEU A 139 -9.54 -5.81 6.96
CA LEU A 139 -8.13 -5.42 6.77
C LEU A 139 -7.99 -3.95 6.41
N ALA A 140 -8.82 -3.43 5.51
CA ALA A 140 -8.85 -2.02 5.15
C ALA A 140 -9.23 -1.13 6.35
N LEU A 141 -10.19 -1.56 7.18
CA LEU A 141 -10.52 -0.88 8.44
C LEU A 141 -9.37 -0.96 9.45
N GLY A 142 -8.64 -2.06 9.50
CA GLY A 142 -7.44 -2.21 10.32
C GLY A 142 -6.30 -1.32 9.87
N TYR A 143 -6.13 -1.13 8.56
CA TYR A 143 -5.18 -0.19 8.00
C TYR A 143 -5.53 1.26 8.39
N ASN A 144 -6.82 1.62 8.34
CA ASN A 144 -7.29 2.97 8.66
C ASN A 144 -7.35 3.28 10.17
N ALA A 145 -7.79 2.32 10.98
CA ALA A 145 -8.17 2.53 12.38
C ALA A 145 -7.32 1.71 13.37
N GLY A 146 -6.39 0.88 12.88
CA GLY A 146 -5.52 0.03 13.68
C GLY A 146 -6.11 -1.34 14.03
N GLU A 147 -5.23 -2.27 14.41
CA GLU A 147 -5.54 -3.68 14.72
C GLU A 147 -6.63 -3.83 15.79
N ARG A 148 -6.57 -3.06 16.89
CA ARG A 148 -7.54 -3.16 17.99
C ARG A 148 -8.96 -2.87 17.52
N ASN A 149 -9.12 -1.86 16.68
CA ASN A 149 -10.43 -1.48 16.13
C ASN A 149 -10.90 -2.51 15.11
N MET A 150 -10.01 -2.98 14.22
CA MET A 150 -10.33 -4.09 13.30
C MET A 150 -10.88 -5.30 14.04
N ARG A 151 -10.22 -5.73 15.13
CA ARG A 151 -10.70 -6.86 15.95
C ARG A 151 -12.04 -6.58 16.62
N ALA A 152 -12.30 -5.33 17.04
CA ALA A 152 -13.60 -4.94 17.56
C ALA A 152 -14.69 -5.03 16.47
N PHE A 153 -14.41 -4.53 15.27
CA PHE A 153 -15.33 -4.60 14.14
C PHE A 153 -15.60 -6.04 13.69
N ALA A 154 -14.57 -6.89 13.71
CA ALA A 154 -14.72 -8.33 13.42
C ALA A 154 -15.66 -9.04 14.40
N ARG A 155 -15.82 -8.50 15.63
CA ARG A 155 -16.76 -8.98 16.66
C ARG A 155 -18.12 -8.29 16.62
N GLY A 156 -18.37 -7.41 15.66
CA GLY A 156 -19.66 -6.73 15.48
C GLY A 156 -19.78 -5.35 16.12
N VAL A 157 -18.70 -4.78 16.66
CA VAL A 157 -18.73 -3.36 17.07
C VAL A 157 -18.90 -2.50 15.82
N PRO A 158 -19.89 -1.59 15.77
CA PRO A 158 -20.10 -0.78 14.58
C PRO A 158 -18.98 0.27 14.42
N PRO A 159 -18.44 0.48 13.21
CA PRO A 159 -17.46 1.52 12.93
C PRO A 159 -18.07 2.90 13.12
N GLY A 160 -17.30 3.85 13.65
CA GLY A 160 -17.69 5.25 13.75
C GLY A 160 -17.82 5.95 12.38
N PRO A 161 -18.31 7.20 12.33
CA PRO A 161 -18.57 7.92 11.07
C PRO A 161 -17.37 7.98 10.12
N MET A 162 -16.18 8.19 10.65
CA MET A 162 -14.95 8.28 9.85
C MET A 162 -14.61 6.93 9.19
N ALA A 163 -14.62 5.85 9.96
CA ALA A 163 -14.37 4.49 9.48
C ALA A 163 -15.43 4.03 8.47
N ARG A 164 -16.70 4.42 8.65
CA ARG A 164 -17.76 4.19 7.65
C ARG A 164 -17.52 4.95 6.34
N SER A 165 -17.10 6.21 6.43
CA SER A 165 -16.75 7.01 5.24
C SER A 165 -15.55 6.42 4.50
N TYR A 166 -14.54 5.94 5.25
CA TYR A 166 -13.41 5.21 4.69
C TYR A 166 -13.86 3.95 3.96
N LEU A 167 -14.71 3.12 4.58
CA LEU A 167 -15.22 1.89 4.00
C LEU A 167 -16.07 2.12 2.75
N ARG A 168 -16.93 3.15 2.76
CA ARG A 168 -17.73 3.53 1.58
C ARG A 168 -16.83 3.88 0.39
N ARG A 169 -15.76 4.64 0.62
CA ARG A 169 -14.78 4.98 -0.43
C ARG A 169 -13.99 3.76 -0.87
N PHE A 170 -13.55 2.92 0.07
CA PHE A 170 -12.89 1.65 -0.24
C PHE A 170 -13.74 0.80 -1.20
N ARG A 171 -15.04 0.64 -0.93
CA ARG A 171 -15.97 -0.07 -1.84
C ARG A 171 -16.04 0.59 -3.22
N ALA A 172 -16.11 1.92 -3.28
CA ALA A 172 -16.17 2.65 -4.54
C ALA A 172 -14.87 2.55 -5.37
N CYS A 173 -13.71 2.45 -4.72
CA CYS A 173 -12.42 2.31 -5.40
C CYS A 173 -12.13 0.89 -5.90
N ARG A 174 -12.87 -0.13 -5.43
CA ARG A 174 -12.53 -1.54 -5.65
C ARG A 174 -12.54 -1.95 -7.12
N SER A 175 -13.51 -1.49 -7.92
CA SER A 175 -13.56 -1.78 -9.36
C SER A 175 -12.37 -1.16 -10.08
N ARG A 176 -12.14 0.15 -9.88
CA ARG A 176 -11.00 0.86 -10.46
C ARG A 176 -9.65 0.21 -10.10
N ALA A 177 -9.52 -0.27 -8.86
CA ALA A 177 -8.34 -1.00 -8.43
C ALA A 177 -8.14 -2.33 -9.17
N ALA A 178 -9.23 -3.07 -9.41
CA ALA A 178 -9.19 -4.31 -10.19
C ALA A 178 -8.84 -4.03 -11.66
N ASP A 179 -9.42 -2.98 -12.25
CA ASP A 179 -9.15 -2.57 -13.64
C ASP A 179 -7.68 -2.19 -13.82
N ALA A 180 -7.13 -1.37 -12.91
CA ALA A 180 -5.72 -0.97 -12.93
C ALA A 180 -4.75 -2.16 -12.86
N LEU A 181 -5.09 -3.20 -12.08
CA LEU A 181 -4.29 -4.42 -12.00
C LEU A 181 -4.41 -5.27 -13.26
N ALA A 182 -5.59 -5.35 -13.87
CA ALA A 182 -5.79 -6.06 -15.13
C ALA A 182 -5.04 -5.39 -16.29
N GLU A 183 -5.04 -4.06 -16.35
CA GLU A 183 -4.32 -3.28 -17.35
C GLU A 183 -2.80 -3.30 -17.13
N GLY A 184 -2.34 -3.16 -15.89
CA GLY A 184 -0.91 -3.23 -15.54
C GLY A 184 -0.30 -4.62 -15.71
N GLY A 185 -1.13 -5.67 -15.80
CA GLY A 185 -0.72 -7.04 -16.13
C GLY A 185 -0.65 -7.31 -17.65
N ARG A 186 -1.17 -6.41 -18.50
CA ARG A 186 -0.97 -6.51 -19.94
C ARG A 186 0.45 -6.03 -20.28
N PRO A 187 1.23 -6.77 -21.08
CA PRO A 187 2.45 -6.20 -21.65
C PRO A 187 2.03 -4.95 -22.42
N ARG A 188 2.58 -3.78 -22.07
CA ARG A 188 2.45 -2.59 -22.92
C ARG A 188 3.07 -2.98 -24.26
N GLY A 189 2.22 -3.25 -25.24
CA GLY A 189 2.63 -3.53 -26.60
C GLY A 189 3.58 -2.43 -27.01
N THR A 190 4.79 -2.82 -27.41
CA THR A 190 5.61 -1.99 -28.24
C THR A 190 4.81 -1.76 -29.52
N ASP A 191 4.02 -0.69 -29.56
CA ASP A 191 3.63 -0.09 -30.83
C ASP A 191 4.91 0.51 -31.40
N ALA A 192 5.66 -0.40 -32.03
CA ALA A 192 6.68 -0.06 -32.98
C ALA A 192 5.98 0.75 -34.07
N VAL A 193 6.40 2.02 -34.14
CA VAL A 193 6.29 2.83 -35.34
C VAL A 193 6.93 2.02 -36.47
N ALA A 194 6.11 1.42 -37.33
CA ALA A 194 6.51 0.87 -38.61
C ALA A 194 5.28 0.79 -39.53
N GLY A 195 5.26 1.66 -40.53
CA GLY A 195 4.26 1.69 -41.60
C GLY A 195 4.07 3.10 -42.13
#